data_AF-A0A6L3A1W1-F1
#
_entry.id   AF-A0A6L3A1W1-F1
#
_cell.length_a   1.000
_cell.length_b   1.000
_cell.length_c   1.000
_cell.angle_alpha   90.00
_cell.angle_beta   90.00
_cell.angle_gamma   90.00
#
_symmetry.space_group_name_H-M   'P 1'
#
loop_
_entity.id
_entity.type
_entity.pdbx_description
1 polymer ?
#
loop_
_entity_poly.entity_id
_entity_poly.type
_entity_poly.pdbx_seq_one_letter_code
_entity_poly.pdbx_strand_id
1 'polypeptide(L)'
;MKLDVLGSVLCAQCPAACCRYVALPLDKPRTVRDYDDIRWYLMHEGFSVFVEDGDWYVQIESKCKNLRDDNLCGVYETRPEICENYQPGDCDYLGGDYGYDHLFTHPSQLEAYVERKLGRRLGDRSGRTPSAPTRRRVTPVNGRTPRRTSTGAQTVAGRRRASR
;
A
#
# COMPACT_ATOMS: atom_id res chain seq x y z
N MET A 1 11.85 -30.41 -3.54
CA MET A 1 11.27 -29.47 -4.51
C MET A 1 10.04 -30.12 -5.12
N LYS A 2 8.85 -29.86 -4.56
CA LYS A 2 7.60 -30.15 -5.27
C LYS A 2 7.42 -29.00 -6.24
N LEU A 3 7.53 -29.27 -7.54
CA LEU A 3 7.12 -28.29 -8.53
C LEU A 3 5.60 -28.13 -8.39
N ASP A 4 5.13 -26.92 -8.11
CA ASP A 4 3.73 -26.52 -8.31
C ASP A 4 3.43 -26.43 -9.80
N VAL A 5 3.49 -27.59 -10.48
CA VAL A 5 3.16 -27.73 -11.90
C VAL A 5 1.76 -27.20 -12.19
N LEU A 6 0.85 -27.31 -11.22
CA LEU A 6 -0.50 -26.78 -11.35
C LEU A 6 -0.49 -25.23 -11.40
N GLY A 7 0.29 -24.58 -10.54
CA GLY A 7 0.38 -23.11 -10.50
C GLY A 7 1.00 -22.54 -11.77
N SER A 8 2.07 -23.15 -12.29
CA SER A 8 2.71 -22.69 -13.54
C SER A 8 1.83 -22.89 -14.78
N VAL A 9 1.07 -23.99 -14.86
CA VAL A 9 0.12 -24.25 -15.96
C VAL A 9 -1.04 -23.25 -15.94
N LEU A 10 -1.57 -22.92 -14.76
CA LEU A 10 -2.65 -21.94 -14.62
C LEU A 10 -2.20 -20.52 -14.97
N CYS A 11 -1.01 -20.11 -14.50
CA CYS A 11 -0.45 -18.81 -14.84
C CYS A 11 -0.25 -18.63 -16.35
N ALA A 12 0.08 -19.70 -17.09
CA ALA A 12 0.26 -19.64 -18.53
C ALA A 12 -1.03 -19.33 -19.33
N GLN A 13 -2.20 -19.51 -18.72
CA GLN A 13 -3.50 -19.24 -19.34
C GLN A 13 -4.20 -18.02 -18.73
N CYS A 14 -3.65 -17.48 -17.65
CA CYS A 14 -4.19 -16.36 -16.88
C CYS A 14 -3.86 -15.00 -17.54
N PRO A 15 -4.76 -14.01 -17.54
CA PRO A 15 -4.47 -12.62 -17.95
C PRO A 15 -3.60 -11.85 -16.93
N ALA A 16 -2.91 -12.57 -16.04
CA ALA A 16 -2.09 -12.08 -14.94
C ALA A 16 -2.84 -11.21 -13.91
N ALA A 17 -4.04 -11.63 -13.51
CA ALA A 17 -4.89 -10.89 -12.56
C ALA A 17 -4.14 -10.50 -11.26
N CYS A 18 -3.52 -11.47 -10.57
CA CYS A 18 -2.77 -11.23 -9.32
C CYS A 18 -1.50 -10.36 -9.49
N CYS A 19 -1.01 -10.16 -10.72
CA CYS A 19 0.14 -9.30 -11.01
C CYS A 19 -0.26 -7.86 -11.37
N ARG A 20 -1.55 -7.52 -11.28
CA ARG A 20 -2.10 -6.22 -11.69
C ARG A 20 -2.56 -5.35 -10.53
N TYR A 21 -2.47 -5.85 -9.31
CA TYR A 21 -2.80 -5.09 -8.11
C TYR A 21 -1.87 -5.46 -6.94
N VAL A 22 -1.97 -4.68 -5.89
CA VAL A 22 -1.49 -5.05 -4.55
C VAL A 22 -2.66 -4.98 -3.58
N ALA A 23 -2.79 -5.98 -2.71
CA ALA A 23 -3.75 -5.98 -1.61
C ALA A 23 -2.99 -5.86 -0.29
N LEU A 24 -3.40 -4.91 0.55
CA LEU A 24 -2.77 -4.63 1.83
C LEU A 24 -3.81 -4.70 2.95
N PRO A 25 -3.48 -5.30 4.11
CA PRO A 25 -4.39 -5.33 5.23
C PRO A 25 -4.69 -3.92 5.75
N LEU A 26 -5.95 -3.70 6.12
CA LEU A 26 -6.45 -2.52 6.81
C LEU A 26 -6.90 -2.90 8.21
N ASP A 27 -6.71 -1.99 9.16
CA ASP A 27 -7.37 -2.12 10.45
C ASP A 27 -8.89 -2.11 10.28
N LYS A 28 -9.56 -3.08 10.90
CA LYS A 28 -11.03 -3.16 10.89
C LYS A 28 -11.64 -1.85 11.43
N PRO A 29 -12.49 -1.15 10.66
CA PRO A 29 -13.04 0.14 11.06
C PRO A 29 -14.00 0.01 12.25
N ARG A 30 -13.74 0.81 13.29
CA ARG A 30 -14.49 0.81 14.56
C ARG A 30 -15.33 2.07 14.74
N THR A 31 -14.92 3.17 14.12
CA THR A 31 -15.58 4.47 14.26
C THR A 31 -16.12 4.97 12.92
N VAL A 32 -17.09 5.89 12.97
CA VAL A 32 -17.58 6.61 11.77
C VAL A 32 -16.43 7.30 11.03
N ARG A 33 -15.40 7.76 11.76
CA ARG A 33 -14.24 8.39 11.14
C ARG A 33 -13.41 7.39 10.33
N ASP A 34 -13.21 6.18 10.85
CA ASP A 34 -12.46 5.14 10.15
C ASP A 34 -13.15 4.80 8.82
N TYR A 35 -14.47 4.66 8.83
CA TYR A 35 -15.25 4.46 7.59
C TYR A 35 -15.17 5.65 6.63
N ASP A 36 -15.08 6.88 7.14
CA ASP A 36 -14.89 8.09 6.31
C ASP A 36 -13.49 8.16 5.68
N ASP A 37 -12.46 7.62 6.35
CA ASP A 37 -11.12 7.46 5.78
C ASP A 37 -11.11 6.40 4.66
N ILE A 38 -11.80 5.26 4.86
CA ILE A 38 -11.98 4.23 3.82
C ILE A 38 -12.78 4.81 2.63
N ARG A 39 -13.82 5.58 2.91
CA ARG A 39 -14.60 6.29 1.88
C ARG A 39 -13.71 7.21 1.04
N TRP A 40 -12.75 7.89 1.66
CA TRP A 40 -11.77 8.71 0.96
C TRP A 40 -10.84 7.87 0.06
N TYR A 41 -10.42 6.67 0.47
CA TYR A 41 -9.67 5.76 -0.42
C TYR A 41 -10.46 5.45 -1.70
N LEU A 42 -11.73 5.06 -1.55
CA LEU A 42 -12.64 4.71 -2.65
C LEU A 42 -12.97 5.88 -3.60
N MET A 43 -12.57 7.12 -3.28
CA MET A 43 -12.70 8.26 -4.19
C MET A 43 -11.58 8.34 -5.23
N HIS A 44 -10.52 7.52 -5.10
CA HIS A 44 -9.39 7.51 -6.01
C HIS A 44 -9.55 6.38 -7.03
N GLU A 45 -9.12 6.63 -8.26
CA GLU A 45 -9.12 5.62 -9.31
C GLU A 45 -8.22 4.44 -8.94
N GLY A 46 -8.67 3.22 -9.25
CA GLY A 46 -7.93 2.00 -9.00
C GLY A 46 -7.91 1.55 -7.54
N PHE A 47 -8.69 2.16 -6.65
CA PHE A 47 -8.85 1.69 -5.27
C PHE A 47 -10.14 0.89 -5.10
N SER A 48 -10.02 -0.27 -4.48
CA SER A 48 -11.14 -1.06 -3.96
C SER A 48 -10.83 -1.50 -2.54
N VAL A 49 -11.87 -1.84 -1.78
CA VAL A 49 -11.75 -2.34 -0.41
C VAL A 49 -12.62 -3.57 -0.29
N PHE A 50 -12.08 -4.66 0.22
CA PHE A 50 -12.83 -5.89 0.41
C PHE A 50 -12.66 -6.42 1.83
N VAL A 51 -13.57 -7.30 2.20
CA VAL A 51 -13.61 -7.98 3.50
C VAL A 51 -13.66 -9.47 3.25
N GLU A 52 -12.76 -10.21 3.88
CA GLU A 52 -12.65 -11.66 3.81
C GLU A 52 -12.45 -12.20 5.23
N ASP A 53 -13.29 -13.13 5.65
CA ASP A 53 -13.32 -13.67 7.02
C ASP A 53 -13.32 -12.59 8.11
N GLY A 54 -13.97 -11.45 7.84
CA GLY A 54 -14.03 -10.30 8.73
C GLY A 54 -12.77 -9.41 8.79
N ASP A 55 -11.70 -9.77 8.09
CA ASP A 55 -10.48 -8.98 7.88
C ASP A 55 -10.65 -8.02 6.69
N TRP A 56 -10.07 -6.83 6.80
CA TRP A 56 -10.25 -5.76 5.83
C TRP A 56 -8.98 -5.59 5.00
N TYR A 57 -9.16 -5.35 3.71
CA TYR A 57 -8.06 -5.14 2.78
C TYR A 57 -8.35 -3.97 1.86
N VAL A 58 -7.32 -3.20 1.53
CA VAL A 58 -7.35 -2.25 0.41
C VAL A 58 -6.60 -2.87 -0.76
N GLN A 59 -7.25 -2.89 -1.91
CA GLN A 59 -6.64 -3.26 -3.17
C GLN A 59 -6.39 -2.01 -4.00
N ILE A 60 -5.19 -1.94 -4.57
CA ILE A 60 -4.74 -0.84 -5.41
C ILE A 60 -4.29 -1.42 -6.74
N GLU A 61 -4.98 -1.03 -7.81
CA GLU A 61 -4.62 -1.39 -9.18
C GLU A 61 -3.25 -0.81 -9.53
N SER A 62 -2.29 -1.71 -9.72
CA SER A 62 -0.91 -1.37 -10.03
C SER A 62 -0.22 -2.54 -10.72
N LYS A 63 0.09 -2.37 -12.01
CA LYS A 63 0.76 -3.39 -12.81
C LYS A 63 2.17 -3.68 -12.25
N CYS A 64 2.45 -4.94 -11.96
CA CYS A 64 3.77 -5.41 -11.57
C CYS A 64 4.81 -5.08 -12.65
N LYS A 65 5.97 -4.57 -12.23
CA LYS A 65 7.07 -4.18 -13.15
C LYS A 65 7.73 -5.37 -13.85
N ASN A 66 7.59 -6.57 -13.30
CA ASN A 66 8.13 -7.80 -13.89
C ASN A 66 7.11 -8.55 -14.77
N LEU A 67 5.89 -8.01 -14.94
CA LEU A 67 4.88 -8.62 -15.79
C LEU A 67 5.19 -8.33 -17.27
N ARG A 68 5.45 -9.39 -18.02
CA ARG A 68 5.75 -9.33 -19.46
C ARG A 68 4.48 -9.17 -20.29
N ASP A 69 4.65 -8.91 -21.59
CA ASP A 69 3.54 -8.70 -22.53
C ASP A 69 2.75 -9.98 -22.85
N ASP A 70 3.34 -11.15 -22.60
CA ASP A 70 2.71 -12.47 -22.70
C ASP A 70 1.94 -12.88 -21.42
N ASN A 71 1.73 -11.94 -20.48
CA ASN A 71 1.12 -12.17 -19.16
C ASN A 71 1.89 -13.13 -18.24
N LEU A 72 3.16 -13.43 -18.53
CA LEU A 72 4.00 -14.25 -17.67
C LEU A 72 4.91 -13.39 -16.77
N CYS A 73 5.24 -13.92 -15.60
CA CYS A 73 6.19 -13.29 -14.68
C CYS A 73 7.63 -13.45 -15.20
N GLY A 74 8.33 -12.33 -15.43
CA GLY A 74 9.71 -12.32 -15.88
C GLY A 74 10.73 -12.81 -14.83
N VAL A 75 10.32 -12.92 -13.57
CA VAL A 75 11.17 -13.34 -12.44
C VAL A 75 10.55 -14.50 -11.66
N TYR A 76 9.82 -15.40 -12.34
CA TYR A 76 9.03 -16.45 -11.69
C TYR A 76 9.83 -17.27 -10.67
N GLU A 77 11.04 -17.71 -11.02
CA GLU A 77 11.90 -18.53 -10.13
C GLU A 77 12.48 -17.77 -8.93
N THR A 78 12.53 -16.43 -9.00
CA THR A 78 13.07 -15.57 -7.94
C THR A 78 12.01 -14.60 -7.43
N ARG A 79 10.73 -14.99 -7.54
CA ARG A 79 9.61 -14.16 -7.12
C ARG A 79 9.62 -13.99 -5.60
N PRO A 80 9.07 -12.89 -5.07
CA PRO A 80 8.94 -12.71 -3.62
C PRO A 80 8.08 -13.80 -2.98
N GLU A 81 8.31 -14.06 -1.69
CA GLU A 81 7.61 -15.08 -0.90
C GLU A 81 6.07 -14.96 -0.97
N ILE A 82 5.53 -13.73 -0.98
CA ILE A 82 4.07 -13.51 -1.14
C ILE A 82 3.53 -14.08 -2.47
N CYS A 83 4.31 -14.02 -3.54
CA CYS A 83 3.95 -14.59 -4.84
C CYS A 83 4.21 -16.09 -4.91
N GLU A 84 5.11 -16.62 -4.07
CA GLU A 84 5.38 -18.05 -3.97
C GLU A 84 4.29 -18.77 -3.17
N ASN A 85 3.81 -18.13 -2.10
CA ASN A 85 2.78 -18.69 -1.23
C ASN A 85 1.37 -18.63 -1.82
N TYR A 86 1.16 -17.91 -2.92
CA TYR A 86 -0.13 -17.79 -3.60
C TYR A 86 -0.56 -19.15 -4.19
N GLN A 87 -1.62 -19.75 -3.64
CA GLN A 87 -2.06 -21.10 -4.01
C GLN A 87 -3.09 -21.08 -5.15
N PRO A 88 -3.23 -22.18 -5.93
CA PRO A 88 -4.29 -22.31 -6.93
C PRO A 88 -5.73 -22.14 -6.40
N GLY A 89 -5.96 -22.41 -5.11
CA GLY A 89 -7.26 -22.19 -4.46
C GLY A 89 -7.59 -20.70 -4.27
N ASP A 90 -6.55 -19.88 -4.13
CA ASP A 90 -6.64 -18.43 -3.94
C ASP A 90 -6.49 -17.70 -5.28
N CYS A 91 -6.78 -18.35 -6.42
CA CYS A 91 -6.46 -17.88 -7.76
C CYS A 91 -7.56 -17.00 -8.40
N ASP A 92 -7.17 -15.76 -8.77
CA ASP A 92 -8.09 -14.72 -9.25
C ASP A 92 -8.74 -15.11 -10.58
N TYR A 93 -8.04 -15.95 -11.34
CA TYR A 93 -8.42 -16.34 -12.69
C TYR A 93 -9.40 -17.51 -12.74
N LEU A 94 -9.24 -18.49 -11.85
CA LEU A 94 -10.14 -19.64 -11.81
C LEU A 94 -11.48 -19.32 -11.17
N GLY A 95 -11.63 -18.12 -10.60
CA GLY A 95 -12.81 -17.79 -9.83
C GLY A 95 -12.97 -18.80 -8.69
N GLY A 96 -11.88 -19.01 -7.92
CA GLY A 96 -12.06 -19.49 -6.56
C GLY A 96 -13.17 -18.65 -5.93
N ASP A 97 -14.03 -19.27 -5.12
CA ASP A 97 -15.05 -18.55 -4.39
C ASP A 97 -14.33 -17.53 -3.50
N TYR A 98 -14.03 -16.35 -4.04
CA TYR A 98 -13.61 -15.19 -3.28
C TYR A 98 -14.85 -14.84 -2.50
N GLY A 99 -15.04 -15.55 -1.40
CA GLY A 99 -16.11 -15.40 -0.42
C GLY A 99 -15.91 -14.09 0.31
N TYR A 100 -15.74 -13.00 -0.44
CA TYR A 100 -15.74 -11.67 0.09
C TYR A 100 -17.07 -11.52 0.82
N ASP A 101 -16.99 -11.33 2.12
CA ASP A 101 -18.13 -10.88 2.91
C ASP A 101 -18.69 -9.60 2.27
N HIS A 102 -17.77 -8.71 1.86
CA HIS A 102 -18.07 -7.45 1.19
C HIS A 102 -16.99 -7.05 0.19
N LEU A 103 -17.40 -6.45 -0.93
CA LEU A 103 -16.53 -5.76 -1.88
C LEU A 103 -17.08 -4.34 -2.14
N PHE A 104 -16.22 -3.34 -1.96
CA PHE A 104 -16.49 -1.94 -2.21
C PHE A 104 -15.55 -1.44 -3.32
N THR A 105 -16.13 -1.11 -4.47
CA THR A 105 -15.46 -0.44 -5.59
C THR A 105 -15.86 1.03 -5.71
N HIS A 106 -16.91 1.44 -5.01
CA HIS A 106 -17.41 2.81 -5.02
C HIS A 106 -17.77 3.31 -3.61
N PRO A 107 -17.60 4.61 -3.30
CA PRO A 107 -17.94 5.17 -2.00
C PRO A 107 -19.40 4.91 -1.57
N SER A 108 -20.34 4.96 -2.52
CA SER A 108 -21.77 4.75 -2.26
C SER A 108 -22.10 3.36 -1.70
N GLN A 109 -21.33 2.33 -2.08
CA GLN A 109 -21.51 0.97 -1.56
C GLN A 109 -21.12 0.90 -0.09
N LEU A 110 -20.02 1.55 0.28
CA LEU A 110 -19.57 1.66 1.68
C LEU A 110 -20.55 2.51 2.51
N GLU A 111 -21.04 3.61 1.95
CA GLU A 111 -22.06 4.45 2.60
C GLU A 111 -23.32 3.64 2.94
N ALA A 112 -23.84 2.87 1.98
CA ALA A 112 -25.01 2.01 2.19
C ALA A 112 -24.73 0.90 3.24
N TYR A 113 -23.52 0.34 3.24
CA TYR A 113 -23.10 -0.62 4.27
C TYR A 113 -23.10 0.00 5.66
N VAL A 114 -22.51 1.19 5.82
CA VAL A 114 -22.44 1.90 7.09
C VAL A 114 -23.83 2.33 7.58
N GLU A 115 -24.71 2.79 6.69
CA GLU A 115 -26.07 3.16 7.05
C GLU A 115 -26.84 1.95 7.60
N ARG A 116 -26.71 0.77 6.97
CA ARG A 116 -27.33 -0.47 7.49
C ARG A 116 -26.70 -0.93 8.81
N LYS A 117 -25.38 -0.84 8.95
CA LYS A 117 -24.63 -1.36 10.11
C LYS A 117 -24.75 -0.47 11.35
N LEU A 118 -24.73 0.85 11.17
CA LEU A 118 -24.64 1.83 12.26
C LEU A 118 -25.89 2.73 12.38
N GLY A 119 -26.82 2.69 11.42
CA GLY A 119 -28.00 3.56 11.40
C GLY A 119 -27.66 5.04 11.21
N ARG A 120 -26.50 5.36 10.64
CA ARG A 120 -25.99 6.73 10.43
C ARG A 120 -25.37 6.86 9.05
N ARG A 121 -25.47 8.05 8.45
CA ARG A 121 -24.84 8.37 7.16
C ARG A 121 -23.43 8.89 7.34
N LEU A 122 -22.51 8.43 6.50
CA LEU A 122 -21.17 9.02 6.40
C LEU A 122 -21.27 10.46 5.89
N GLY A 123 -20.40 11.33 6.38
CA GLY A 123 -20.40 12.75 6.03
C GLY A 123 -21.49 13.58 6.73
N ASP A 124 -22.42 12.97 7.48
CA ASP A 124 -23.36 13.72 8.31
C ASP A 124 -22.59 14.46 9.42
N ARG A 125 -22.60 15.79 9.35
CA ARG A 125 -21.94 16.68 10.32
C ARG A 125 -22.87 17.12 11.43
N SER A 126 -24.14 16.67 11.45
CA SER A 126 -25.09 17.03 12.48
C SER A 126 -24.60 16.51 13.84
N GLY A 127 -24.16 17.43 14.69
CA GLY A 127 -23.64 17.14 16.04
C GLY A 127 -22.11 17.15 16.19
N ARG A 128 -21.31 17.41 15.15
CA ARG A 128 -19.85 17.55 15.29
C ARG A 128 -19.49 18.96 15.75
N THR A 129 -19.07 19.14 17.00
CA THR A 129 -18.39 20.37 17.41
C THR A 129 -17.04 20.45 16.66
N PRO A 130 -16.69 21.57 16.00
CA PRO A 130 -15.39 21.70 15.35
C PRO A 130 -14.28 21.49 16.37
N SER A 131 -13.53 20.39 16.25
CA SER A 131 -12.31 20.21 17.04
C SER A 131 -11.26 21.19 16.54
N ALA A 132 -10.72 22.03 17.44
CA ALA A 132 -9.66 22.97 17.11
C ALA A 132 -8.49 22.23 16.44
N PRO A 133 -7.81 22.84 15.44
CA PRO A 133 -6.70 22.20 14.75
C PRO A 133 -5.59 21.91 15.76
N THR A 134 -5.35 20.63 16.04
CA THR A 134 -4.20 20.21 16.82
C THR A 134 -2.96 20.47 15.98
N ARG A 135 -2.23 21.56 16.27
CA ARG A 135 -0.85 21.71 15.81
C ARG A 135 -0.08 20.51 16.33
N ARG A 136 0.14 19.50 15.48
CA ARG A 136 1.10 18.43 15.77
C ARG A 136 2.44 19.10 16.05
N ARG A 137 2.86 19.06 17.31
CA ARG A 137 4.19 19.48 17.72
C ARG A 137 5.14 18.45 17.11
N VAL A 138 5.81 18.81 16.02
CA VAL A 138 6.89 17.99 15.47
C VAL A 138 8.00 17.99 16.51
N THR A 139 8.15 16.89 17.25
CA THR A 139 9.33 16.66 18.08
C THR A 139 10.50 16.48 17.13
N PRO A 140 11.59 17.26 17.27
CA PRO A 140 12.77 17.06 16.45
C PRO A 140 13.28 15.63 16.69
N VAL A 141 13.34 14.83 15.63
CA VAL A 141 14.13 13.59 15.66
C VAL A 141 15.57 14.02 15.91
N ASN A 142 16.19 13.45 16.95
CA ASN A 142 17.56 13.74 17.35
C ASN A 142 18.50 13.73 16.13
N GLY A 143 18.87 14.93 15.68
CA GLY A 143 19.84 15.10 14.63
C GLY A 143 21.19 14.61 15.11
N ARG A 144 21.67 13.48 14.56
CA ARG A 144 23.11 13.27 14.44
C ARG A 144 23.63 14.46 13.64
N THR A 145 24.35 15.35 14.31
CA THR A 145 25.04 16.47 13.69
C THR A 145 25.99 15.91 12.63
N PRO A 146 25.97 16.37 11.37
CA PRO A 146 27.05 16.04 10.45
C PRO A 146 28.33 16.67 11.04
N ARG A 147 29.32 15.81 11.30
CA ARG A 147 30.64 16.22 11.78
C ARG A 147 31.22 17.23 10.78
N ARG A 148 31.36 18.50 11.18
CA ARG A 148 32.14 19.50 10.43
C ARG A 148 33.52 18.88 10.19
N THR A 149 33.85 18.58 8.96
CA THR A 149 35.24 18.41 8.56
C THR A 149 35.89 19.78 8.74
N SER A 150 36.82 19.87 9.70
CA SER A 150 37.67 21.03 9.84
C SER A 150 38.57 21.08 8.62
N THR A 151 38.33 22.03 7.72
CA THR A 151 39.29 22.46 6.73
C THR A 151 40.50 23.00 7.48
N GLY A 152 41.54 22.17 7.60
CA GLY A 152 42.83 22.56 8.15
C GLY A 152 43.48 23.55 7.19
N ALA A 153 43.60 24.79 7.64
CA ALA A 153 44.49 25.77 7.05
C ALA A 153 45.93 25.23 7.11
N GLN A 154 46.54 24.99 5.95
CA GLN A 154 47.98 24.86 5.86
C GLN A 154 48.55 26.23 5.51
N THR A 155 49.06 26.90 6.54
CA THR A 155 49.94 28.05 6.45
C THR A 155 51.26 27.62 5.81
N VAL A 156 51.56 28.12 4.61
CA VAL A 156 52.89 28.04 4.02
C VAL A 156 53.73 29.18 4.59
N ALA A 157 54.62 28.85 5.53
CA ALA A 157 55.64 29.74 6.04
C ALA A 157 56.69 30.03 4.95
N GLY A 158 56.99 31.31 4.76
CA GLY A 158 57.83 31.79 3.67
C GLY A 158 59.32 31.48 3.79
N ARG A 159 60.01 31.58 2.65
CA ARG A 159 61.43 31.89 2.59
C ARG A 159 61.62 33.20 1.84
N ARG A 160 62.00 34.24 2.58
CA ARG A 160 62.63 35.44 2.05
C ARG A 160 64.02 35.05 1.51
N ARG A 161 64.34 35.43 0.27
CA ARG A 161 65.73 35.60 -0.16
C ARG A 161 65.96 37.09 -0.39
N ALA A 162 67.02 37.58 0.24
CA ALA A 162 67.44 38.96 0.25
C ALA A 162 67.87 39.44 -1.13
N SER A 163 67.64 40.73 -1.36
CA SER A 163 68.19 41.54 -2.42
C SER A 163 69.71 41.72 -2.28
N ARG A 164 70.42 41.56 -3.38
CA ARG A 164 71.50 42.43 -3.88
C ARG A 164 71.65 42.20 -5.38
#